data_AF-A0A1G9MU18-F1
#
_entry.id   AF-A0A1G9MU18-F1
#
_cell.length_a   1.000
_cell.length_b   1.000
_cell.length_c   1.000
_cell.angle_alpha   90.00
_cell.angle_beta   90.00
_cell.angle_gamma   90.00
#
_symmetry.space_group_name_H-M   'P 1'
#
loop_
_entity.id
_entity.type
_entity.pdbx_description
1 polymer ?
#
loop_
_entity_poly.entity_id
_entity_poly.type
_entity_poly.pdbx_seq_one_letter_code
_entity_poly.pdbx_strand_id
1 'polypeptide(L)'
;MKLADWVEEVKATGGVPEGDRDTLAAITSAAALCWAEIGRMGDPRSEIVQLGVKWVAAFMVSCARHGETDFRTLLAPSEHQQAAFRLEALRNTGVVAKILTEASLASPRLFNSAVSAIGLHRPDTPSRRGKNHGS
;
A
#
# COMPACT_ATOMS: atom_id res chain seq x y z
N MET A 1 -2.41 -11.51 -4.72
CA MET A 1 -3.77 -10.91 -4.72
C MET A 1 -3.92 -10.13 -6.01
N LYS A 2 -5.05 -10.20 -6.74
CA LYS A 2 -5.20 -9.32 -7.91
C LYS A 2 -5.45 -7.91 -7.39
N LEU A 3 -4.72 -6.92 -7.91
CA LEU A 3 -4.84 -5.50 -7.56
C LEU A 3 -6.28 -4.94 -7.63
N ALA A 4 -7.20 -5.65 -8.29
CA ALA A 4 -8.61 -5.26 -8.38
C ALA A 4 -9.41 -5.52 -7.10
N ASP A 5 -8.98 -6.47 -6.25
CA ASP A 5 -9.81 -6.96 -5.14
C ASP A 5 -9.65 -6.11 -3.87
N TRP A 6 -8.49 -5.46 -3.67
CA TRP A 6 -8.21 -4.73 -2.42
C TRP A 6 -9.04 -3.45 -2.27
N VAL A 7 -9.38 -2.76 -3.37
CA VAL A 7 -10.20 -1.54 -3.34
C VAL A 7 -11.58 -1.86 -2.77
N GLU A 8 -12.19 -2.95 -3.26
CA GLU A 8 -13.50 -3.40 -2.80
C GLU A 8 -13.45 -3.93 -1.37
N GLU A 9 -12.36 -4.58 -0.95
CA GLU A 9 -12.16 -4.97 0.46
C GLU A 9 -12.04 -3.75 1.39
N VAL A 10 -11.26 -2.73 1.01
CA VAL A 10 -11.14 -1.48 1.79
C VAL A 10 -12.47 -0.71 1.81
N LYS A 11 -13.19 -0.65 0.69
CA LYS A 11 -14.54 -0.07 0.64
C LYS A 11 -15.55 -0.88 1.45
N ALA A 12 -15.45 -2.21 1.48
CA ALA A 12 -16.31 -3.09 2.27
C ALA A 12 -16.10 -2.93 3.79
N THR A 13 -14.93 -2.42 4.21
CA THR A 13 -14.74 -1.95 5.59
C THR A 13 -15.48 -0.64 5.91
N GLY A 14 -16.27 -0.14 4.95
CA GLY A 14 -17.21 0.95 5.12
C GLY A 14 -16.68 2.26 4.59
N GLY A 15 -16.25 2.30 3.31
CA GLY A 15 -15.92 3.49 2.50
C GLY A 15 -15.87 4.77 3.31
N VAL A 16 -14.72 5.00 3.93
CA VAL A 16 -14.63 5.66 5.23
C VAL A 16 -15.31 7.03 5.27
N PRO A 17 -16.39 7.22 6.07
CA PRO A 17 -16.86 8.57 6.42
C PRO A 17 -15.80 9.29 7.26
N GLU A 18 -15.79 10.62 7.30
CA GLU A 18 -14.74 11.48 7.92
C GLU A 18 -14.48 11.25 9.44
N GLY A 19 -15.07 10.24 10.07
CA GLY A 19 -14.85 9.87 11.46
C GLY A 19 -13.51 9.17 11.73
N ASP A 20 -12.88 9.50 12.86
CA ASP A 20 -11.57 8.99 13.26
C ASP A 20 -11.53 7.47 13.49
N ARG A 21 -12.61 6.87 14.02
CA ARG A 21 -12.66 5.41 14.30
C ARG A 21 -12.69 4.57 13.03
N ASP A 22 -13.51 4.97 12.06
CA ASP A 22 -13.66 4.25 10.80
C ASP A 22 -12.39 4.38 9.95
N THR A 23 -11.70 5.52 10.06
CA THR A 23 -10.38 5.73 9.46
C THR A 23 -9.32 4.78 10.00
N LEU A 24 -9.28 4.58 11.32
CA LEU A 24 -8.31 3.65 11.91
C LEU A 24 -8.60 2.20 11.49
N ALA A 25 -9.87 1.79 11.50
CA ALA A 25 -10.27 0.45 11.07
C ALA A 25 -9.90 0.16 9.61
N ALA A 26 -10.09 1.14 8.72
CA ALA A 26 -9.71 1.03 7.32
C ALA A 26 -8.18 0.95 7.13
N ILE A 27 -7.40 1.76 7.86
CA ILE A 27 -5.93 1.68 7.83
C ILE A 27 -5.46 0.31 8.34
N THR A 28 -6.03 -0.19 9.44
CA THR A 28 -5.69 -1.52 9.98
C THR A 28 -6.00 -2.63 8.97
N SER A 29 -7.15 -2.53 8.29
CA SER A 29 -7.54 -3.51 7.27
C SER A 29 -6.61 -3.47 6.06
N ALA A 30 -6.30 -2.28 5.53
CA ALA A 30 -5.35 -2.10 4.45
C ALA A 30 -3.93 -2.59 4.83
N ALA A 31 -3.51 -2.36 6.08
CA ALA A 31 -2.23 -2.85 6.59
C ALA A 31 -2.21 -4.39 6.67
N ALA A 32 -3.32 -5.02 7.09
CA ALA A 32 -3.44 -6.48 7.10
C ALA A 32 -3.28 -7.08 5.70
N LEU A 33 -3.80 -6.41 4.66
CA LEU A 33 -3.60 -6.81 3.27
C LEU A 33 -2.13 -6.71 2.84
N CYS A 34 -1.46 -5.61 3.19
CA CYS A 34 -0.02 -5.47 2.95
C CYS A 34 0.77 -6.60 3.63
N TRP A 35 0.47 -6.90 4.89
CA TRP A 35 1.13 -7.98 5.64
C TRP A 35 0.87 -9.37 5.07
N ALA A 36 -0.35 -9.63 4.58
CA ALA A 36 -0.67 -10.90 3.93
C ALA A 36 0.18 -11.10 2.67
N GLU A 37 0.42 -10.03 1.90
CA GLU A 37 1.27 -10.10 0.71
C GLU A 37 2.75 -10.27 1.07
N ILE A 38 3.26 -9.53 2.06
CA ILE A 38 4.61 -9.72 2.59
C ILE A 38 4.84 -11.15 3.09
N GLY A 39 3.85 -11.70 3.82
CA GLY A 39 3.90 -13.07 4.33
C GLY A 39 4.02 -14.12 3.24
N ARG A 40 3.41 -13.89 2.06
CA ARG A 40 3.59 -14.78 0.88
C ARG A 40 5.01 -14.74 0.32
N MET A 41 5.71 -13.62 0.48
CA MET A 41 7.09 -13.44 -0.02
C MET A 41 8.16 -13.93 0.95
N GLY A 42 7.81 -14.24 2.19
CA GLY A 42 8.75 -14.74 3.22
C GLY A 42 9.67 -13.66 3.80
N ASP A 43 9.35 -12.37 3.63
CA ASP A 43 10.18 -11.26 4.11
C ASP A 43 9.93 -10.96 5.61
N PRO A 44 10.96 -10.74 6.43
CA PRO A 44 10.80 -10.50 7.87
C PRO A 44 10.23 -9.10 8.17
N ARG A 45 9.55 -8.98 9.32
CA ARG A 45 8.97 -7.73 9.86
C ARG A 45 10.04 -6.72 10.30
N SER A 46 10.83 -6.20 9.37
CA SER A 46 11.79 -5.12 9.63
C SER A 46 11.08 -3.78 9.84
N GLU A 47 11.77 -2.81 10.47
CA GLU A 47 11.24 -1.46 10.65
C GLU A 47 10.91 -0.77 9.31
N ILE A 48 11.72 -1.03 8.27
CA ILE A 48 11.49 -0.52 6.91
C ILE A 48 10.20 -1.10 6.33
N VAL A 49 9.94 -2.39 6.54
CA VAL A 49 8.71 -3.05 6.09
C VAL A 49 7.50 -2.48 6.85
N GLN A 50 7.60 -2.29 8.16
CA GLN A 50 6.52 -1.69 8.96
C GLN A 50 6.20 -0.27 8.48
N LEU A 51 7.23 0.52 8.18
CA LEU A 51 7.09 1.87 7.63
C LEU A 51 6.42 1.85 6.25
N GLY A 52 6.85 0.94 5.37
CA GLY A 52 6.24 0.74 4.07
C GLY A 52 4.77 0.35 4.16
N VAL A 53 4.41 -0.57 5.08
CA VAL A 53 3.02 -0.99 5.31
C VAL A 53 2.18 0.19 5.76
N LYS A 54 2.67 0.98 6.71
CA LYS A 54 1.99 2.19 7.20
C LYS A 54 1.69 3.15 6.04
N TRP A 55 2.68 3.45 5.21
CA TRP A 55 2.54 4.39 4.11
C TRP A 55 1.61 3.87 3.01
N VAL A 56 1.80 2.63 2.56
CA VAL A 56 0.98 2.01 1.51
C VAL A 56 -0.46 1.84 1.98
N ALA A 57 -0.70 1.43 3.22
CA ALA A 57 -2.05 1.29 3.76
C ALA A 57 -2.81 2.62 3.78
N ALA A 58 -2.16 3.72 4.19
CA ALA A 58 -2.78 5.05 4.12
C ALA A 58 -3.08 5.47 2.68
N PHE A 59 -2.20 5.15 1.73
CA PHE A 59 -2.42 5.42 0.31
C PHE A 59 -3.60 4.61 -0.27
N MET A 60 -3.71 3.33 0.10
CA MET A 60 -4.85 2.47 -0.24
C MET A 60 -6.17 3.08 0.25
N VAL A 61 -6.24 3.50 1.52
CA VAL A 61 -7.43 4.14 2.08
C VAL A 61 -7.77 5.43 1.35
N SER A 62 -6.77 6.25 1.02
CA SER A 62 -6.96 7.47 0.23
C SER A 62 -7.56 7.20 -1.15
N CYS A 63 -7.00 6.21 -1.87
CA CYS A 63 -7.48 5.82 -3.19
C CYS A 63 -8.91 5.26 -3.12
N ALA A 64 -9.25 4.50 -2.08
CA ALA A 64 -10.60 3.99 -1.86
C ALA A 64 -11.62 5.10 -1.57
N ARG A 65 -11.20 6.21 -0.94
CA ARG A 65 -12.05 7.39 -0.67
C ARG A 65 -12.31 8.22 -1.90
N HIS A 66 -11.28 8.50 -2.69
CA HIS A 66 -11.38 9.48 -3.77
C HIS A 66 -11.61 8.87 -5.14
N GLY A 67 -11.32 7.57 -5.34
CA GLY A 67 -11.58 6.85 -6.59
C GLY A 67 -10.80 7.35 -7.83
N GLU A 68 -10.16 8.52 -7.74
CA GLU A 68 -9.43 9.17 -8.84
C GLU A 68 -7.99 8.67 -8.99
N THR A 69 -7.37 8.24 -7.90
CA THR A 69 -5.96 7.84 -7.90
C THR A 69 -5.87 6.32 -8.02
N ASP A 70 -5.38 5.86 -9.16
CA ASP A 70 -5.10 4.43 -9.37
C ASP A 70 -3.92 4.04 -8.47
N PHE A 71 -4.07 2.97 -7.69
CA PHE A 71 -2.99 2.39 -6.90
C PHE A 71 -1.82 1.92 -7.76
N ARG A 72 -2.03 1.73 -9.08
CA ARG A 72 -0.94 1.61 -10.06
C ARG A 72 0.01 2.79 -10.09
N THR A 73 -0.35 3.94 -9.52
CA THR A 73 0.57 5.07 -9.29
C THR A 73 1.73 4.69 -8.36
N LEU A 74 1.53 3.70 -7.47
CA LEU A 74 2.63 3.10 -6.70
C LEU A 74 3.56 2.22 -7.55
N LEU A 75 3.23 1.95 -8.81
CA LEU A 75 4.10 1.25 -9.76
C LEU A 75 4.90 2.22 -10.64
N ALA A 76 4.63 3.53 -10.56
CA ALA A 76 5.35 4.57 -11.28
C ALA A 76 6.77 4.79 -10.71
N PRO A 77 7.70 5.44 -11.46
CA PRO A 77 9.01 5.81 -10.94
C PRO A 77 8.94 6.68 -9.66
N SER A 78 9.94 6.57 -8.79
CA SER A 78 9.91 7.09 -7.41
C SER A 78 9.54 8.56 -7.21
N GLU A 79 9.97 9.44 -8.12
CA GLU A 79 9.63 10.87 -8.02
C GLU A 79 8.14 11.13 -8.22
N HIS A 80 7.49 10.32 -9.07
CA HIS A 80 6.05 10.39 -9.29
C HIS A 80 5.27 9.78 -8.12
N GLN A 81 5.85 8.77 -7.46
CA GLN A 81 5.25 8.16 -6.27
C GLN A 81 5.17 9.17 -5.10
N GLN A 82 6.28 9.84 -4.74
CA GLN A 82 6.25 10.82 -3.64
C GLN A 82 5.32 12.01 -3.94
N ALA A 83 5.26 12.46 -5.19
CA ALA A 83 4.31 13.48 -5.61
C ALA A 83 2.85 13.02 -5.46
N ALA A 84 2.55 11.75 -5.78
CA ALA A 84 1.22 11.18 -5.57
C ALA A 84 0.85 11.12 -4.08
N PHE A 85 1.77 10.72 -3.20
CA PHE A 85 1.55 10.76 -1.76
C PHE A 85 1.26 12.18 -1.27
N ARG A 86 1.98 13.19 -1.78
CA ARG A 86 1.74 14.59 -1.45
C ARG A 86 0.34 15.05 -1.91
N LEU A 87 -0.05 14.69 -3.13
CA LEU A 87 -1.38 15.03 -3.66
C LEU A 87 -2.49 14.39 -2.84
N GLU A 88 -2.36 13.10 -2.52
CA GLU A 88 -3.32 12.39 -1.69
C GLU A 88 -3.36 12.94 -0.25
N ALA A 89 -2.23 13.40 0.30
CA ALA A 89 -2.21 14.06 1.60
C ALA A 89 -3.07 15.33 1.63
N LEU A 90 -3.05 16.12 0.54
CA LEU A 90 -3.86 17.35 0.41
C LEU A 90 -5.36 17.07 0.27
N ARG A 91 -5.72 15.88 -0.21
CA ARG A 91 -7.12 15.46 -0.40
C ARG A 91 -7.73 14.84 0.85
N ASN A 92 -6.92 14.51 1.86
CA ASN A 92 -7.39 13.91 3.11
C ASN A 92 -7.24 14.87 4.29
N THR A 93 -7.87 14.50 5.40
CA THR A 93 -7.67 15.10 6.72
C THR A 93 -7.26 14.02 7.74
N GLY A 94 -6.98 14.45 8.98
CA GLY A 94 -6.75 13.54 10.09
C GLY A 94 -5.51 12.65 9.94
N VAL A 95 -5.62 11.39 10.38
CA VAL A 95 -4.49 10.46 10.42
C VAL A 95 -3.98 10.05 9.03
N VAL A 96 -4.85 9.92 8.04
CA VAL A 96 -4.44 9.58 6.66
C VAL A 96 -3.57 10.70 6.08
N ALA A 97 -4.00 11.95 6.20
CA ALA A 97 -3.22 13.10 5.73
C ALA A 97 -1.84 13.19 6.39
N LYS A 98 -1.77 12.92 7.70
CA LYS A 98 -0.50 12.90 8.45
C LYS A 98 0.46 11.83 7.94
N ILE A 99 -0.02 10.60 7.76
CA ILE A 99 0.81 9.50 7.27
C ILE A 99 1.30 9.76 5.84
N LEU A 100 0.42 10.25 4.97
CA LEU A 100 0.78 10.56 3.58
C LEU A 100 1.76 11.73 3.49
N THR A 101 1.60 12.75 4.34
CA THR A 101 2.54 13.86 4.44
C THR A 101 3.92 13.38 4.89
N GLU A 102 3.98 12.53 5.93
CA GLU A 102 5.22 11.93 6.42
C GLU A 102 5.95 11.18 5.30
N ALA A 103 5.24 10.34 4.55
CA ALA A 103 5.80 9.60 3.42
C ALA A 103 6.32 10.55 2.31
N SER A 104 5.58 11.62 2.00
CA SER A 104 5.98 12.59 0.97
C SER A 104 7.21 13.42 1.33
N LEU A 105 7.49 13.58 2.62
CA LEU A 105 8.64 14.33 3.14
C LEU A 105 9.85 13.44 3.44
N ALA A 106 9.69 12.11 3.40
CA ALA A 106 10.79 11.18 3.63
C ALA A 106 11.89 11.34 2.56
N SER A 107 13.14 11.07 2.93
CA SER A 107 14.22 11.06 1.95
C SER A 107 13.92 10.06 0.82
N PRO A 108 14.24 10.35 -0.45
CA PRO A 108 13.91 9.45 -1.56
C PRO A 108 14.44 8.02 -1.36
N ARG A 109 15.62 7.87 -0.73
CA ARG A 109 16.19 6.55 -0.40
C ARG A 109 15.33 5.78 0.60
N LEU A 110 14.87 6.43 1.66
CA LEU A 110 14.01 5.80 2.67
C LEU A 110 12.65 5.45 2.07
N PHE A 111 12.06 6.39 1.33
CA PHE A 111 10.79 6.18 0.63
C PHE A 111 10.84 4.95 -0.29
N ASN A 112 11.84 4.91 -1.17
CA ASN A 112 12.02 3.79 -2.10
C ASN A 112 12.24 2.47 -1.38
N SER A 113 13.05 2.47 -0.32
CA SER A 113 13.32 1.27 0.46
C SER A 113 12.03 0.73 1.11
N ALA A 114 11.24 1.62 1.73
CA ALA A 114 10.01 1.25 2.41
C ALA A 114 8.93 0.75 1.45
N VAL A 115 8.67 1.47 0.35
CA VAL A 115 7.64 1.09 -0.63
C VAL A 115 8.06 -0.19 -1.38
N SER A 116 9.33 -0.32 -1.75
CA SER A 116 9.83 -1.53 -2.43
C SER A 116 9.79 -2.77 -1.54
N ALA A 117 9.98 -2.61 -0.23
CA ALA A 117 9.89 -3.71 0.72
C ALA A 117 8.49 -4.33 0.83
N ILE A 118 7.45 -3.65 0.33
CA ILE A 118 6.08 -4.20 0.24
C ILE A 118 5.91 -5.11 -0.98
N GLY A 119 6.93 -5.20 -1.85
CA GLY A 119 6.96 -6.13 -2.98
C GLY A 119 6.04 -5.78 -4.13
N LEU A 120 5.44 -4.58 -4.15
CA LEU A 120 4.55 -4.12 -5.21
C LEU A 120 5.24 -4.03 -6.59
N HIS A 121 6.57 -4.00 -6.64
CA HIS A 121 7.37 -3.95 -7.86
C HIS A 121 7.85 -5.30 -8.39
N ARG A 122 7.55 -6.43 -7.74
CA ARG A 122 7.93 -7.72 -8.32
C ARG A 122 6.93 -8.05 -9.45
N PRO A 123 7.36 -8.11 -10.73
CA PRO A 123 6.54 -8.77 -11.72
C PRO A 123 6.29 -10.20 -11.21
N ASP A 124 5.02 -10.63 -11.27
CA ASP A 124 4.63 -12.03 -11.06
C ASP A 124 5.65 -12.90 -11.81
N THR A 125 6.60 -13.46 -11.09
CA THR A 125 7.41 -14.54 -11.64
C THR A 125 6.42 -15.69 -11.65
N PRO A 126 5.99 -16.18 -12.84
CA PRO A 126 5.02 -17.25 -12.88
C PRO A 126 5.59 -18.38 -12.05
N SER A 127 4.90 -18.71 -10.95
CA SER A 127 5.22 -19.85 -10.11
C SER A 127 5.37 -21.04 -11.03
N ARG A 128 6.61 -21.47 -11.28
CA ARG A 128 6.92 -22.70 -12.00
C ARG A 128 6.64 -23.86 -11.04
N ARG A 129 5.37 -24.02 -10.68
CA ARG A 129 4.87 -25.12 -9.88
C ARG A 129 4.35 -26.16 -10.87
N GLY A 130 5.21 -27.13 -11.18
CA GLY A 130 4.82 -28.38 -11.83
C GLY A 130 5.60 -28.71 -13.09
N LYS A 131 6.58 -29.60 -12.97
CA LYS A 131 6.37 -30.95 -13.50
C LYS A 131 7.22 -31.97 -12.74
N ASN A 132 6.50 -32.93 -12.15
CA ASN A 132 7.02 -34.17 -11.60
C ASN A 132 7.76 -34.98 -12.66
N HIS A 133 8.79 -35.69 -12.20
CA HIS A 133 9.16 -37.08 -12.48
C HIS A 133 8.82 -37.68 -13.85
N GLY A 134 9.86 -38.25 -14.49
CA GLY A 134 9.74 -39.43 -15.33
C GLY A 134 10.34 -39.27 -16.72
N SER A 135 11.60 -39.67 -16.88
CA SER A 135 12.10 -40.60 -17.92
C SER A 135 13.54 -40.96 -17.59
#